data_AF-A0A5B0R433-F1
#
_entry.id   AF-A0A5B0R433-F1
#
_cell.length_a   1.000
_cell.length_b   1.000
_cell.length_c   1.000
_cell.angle_alpha   90.00
_cell.angle_beta   90.00
_cell.angle_gamma   90.00
#
_symmetry.space_group_name_H-M   'P 1'
#
loop_
_entity.id
_entity.type
_entity.pdbx_description
1 polymer ?
#
loop_
_entity_poly.entity_id
_entity_poly.type
_entity_poly.pdbx_seq_one_letter_code
_entity_poly.pdbx_strand_id
1 'polypeptide(L)'
;MAILNKIGTPIVVSVQHIKACVNVQHNCYEGQCQHVEGPMTVNPRHEGSSIFHHIQHTNHNSYLLNAFSHHAPEYHRQYSGLRPSVISHQQMMQALHQGLQRWQYEKFDDDLSD
;
A
#
# COMPACT_ATOMS: atom_id res chain seq x y z
N MET A 1 -6.19 -1.30 -20.00
CA MET A 1 -5.82 -1.47 -18.58
C MET A 1 -5.91 -2.96 -18.29
N ALA A 2 -4.89 -3.57 -17.70
CA ALA A 2 -4.96 -4.99 -17.33
C ALA A 2 -5.77 -5.13 -16.03
N ILE A 3 -6.82 -5.95 -16.05
CA ILE A 3 -7.64 -6.22 -14.87
C ILE A 3 -7.11 -7.49 -14.21
N LEU A 4 -6.79 -7.41 -12.92
CA LEU A 4 -6.35 -8.55 -12.12
C LEU A 4 -7.57 -9.20 -11.48
N ASN A 5 -7.73 -10.51 -11.64
CA ASN A 5 -8.79 -11.28 -11.01
C ASN A 5 -8.19 -12.15 -9.91
N LYS A 6 -8.69 -12.03 -8.67
CA LYS A 6 -8.32 -12.97 -7.62
C LYS A 6 -8.90 -14.35 -7.94
N ILE A 7 -8.05 -15.36 -7.93
CA ILE A 7 -8.46 -16.78 -8.02
C ILE A 7 -8.32 -17.36 -6.61
N GLY A 8 -9.42 -17.87 -6.03
CA GLY A 8 -9.46 -18.41 -4.67
C GLY A 8 -8.81 -19.80 -4.51
N THR A 9 -8.15 -20.31 -5.55
CA THR A 9 -7.55 -21.64 -5.56
C THR A 9 -6.05 -21.55 -5.24
N PRO A 10 -5.57 -22.21 -4.17
CA PRO A 10 -4.14 -22.28 -3.91
C PRO A 10 -3.46 -23.15 -4.97
N ILE A 11 -2.43 -22.60 -5.62
CA ILE A 11 -1.57 -23.32 -6.56
C ILE A 11 -0.12 -23.25 -6.08
N VAL A 12 0.65 -24.32 -6.30
CA VAL A 12 2.10 -24.31 -6.04
C VAL A 12 2.79 -23.80 -7.30
N VAL A 13 3.57 -22.73 -7.14
CA VAL A 13 4.30 -22.09 -8.23
C VAL A 13 5.77 -21.95 -7.82
N SER A 14 6.69 -22.27 -8.74
CA SER A 14 8.11 -21.99 -8.53
C SER A 14 8.34 -20.50 -8.33
N VAL A 15 9.17 -20.14 -7.34
CA VAL A 15 9.57 -18.75 -7.09
C VAL A 15 10.14 -18.07 -8.35
N GLN A 16 10.80 -18.84 -9.22
CA GLN A 16 11.37 -18.32 -10.47
C GLN A 16 10.31 -17.79 -11.46
N HIS A 17 9.05 -18.22 -11.32
CA HIS A 17 7.95 -17.74 -12.15
C HIS A 17 7.29 -16.47 -11.57
N ILE A 18 7.59 -16.09 -10.33
CA ILE A 18 7.05 -14.87 -9.72
C ILE A 18 7.81 -13.66 -10.26
N LYS A 19 7.11 -12.78 -10.98
CA LYS A 19 7.70 -11.58 -11.59
C LYS A 19 7.70 -10.37 -10.67
N ALA A 20 6.66 -10.24 -9.84
CA ALA A 20 6.48 -9.12 -8.93
C ALA A 20 5.50 -9.48 -7.82
N CYS A 21 5.63 -8.78 -6.71
CA CYS A 21 4.63 -8.72 -5.65
C CYS A 21 4.01 -7.32 -5.67
N VAL A 22 2.69 -7.24 -5.86
CA VAL A 22 1.95 -5.99 -5.79
C VAL A 22 1.09 -5.95 -4.54
N ASN A 23 1.01 -4.78 -3.91
CA ASN A 23 0.18 -4.56 -2.73
C ASN A 23 -1.22 -4.11 -3.14
N VAL A 24 -2.22 -4.93 -2.81
CA VAL A 24 -3.64 -4.63 -3.02
C VAL A 24 -4.39 -4.71 -1.69
N GLN A 25 -5.39 -3.87 -1.53
CA GLN A 25 -6.32 -3.86 -0.40
C GLN A 25 -7.73 -4.12 -0.90
N HIS A 26 -8.57 -4.79 -0.12
CA HIS A 26 -9.97 -5.03 -0.51
C HIS A 26 -10.75 -3.72 -0.59
N ASN A 27 -11.49 -3.50 -1.66
CA ASN A 27 -12.37 -2.33 -1.79
C ASN A 27 -13.61 -2.54 -0.89
N CYS A 28 -13.44 -2.29 0.40
CA CYS A 28 -14.45 -2.56 1.42
C CYS A 28 -15.69 -1.69 1.27
N TYR A 29 -15.54 -0.50 0.68
CA TYR A 29 -16.65 0.38 0.36
C TYR A 29 -17.56 -0.24 -0.70
N GLU A 30 -17.01 -0.64 -1.83
CA GLU A 30 -17.79 -1.30 -2.89
C GLU A 30 -18.29 -2.69 -2.46
N GLY A 31 -17.45 -3.43 -1.73
CA GLY A 31 -17.79 -4.74 -1.18
C GLY A 31 -18.80 -4.71 -0.03
N GLN A 32 -19.21 -3.53 0.45
CA GLN A 32 -20.12 -3.34 1.59
C GLN A 32 -19.72 -4.19 2.81
N CYS A 33 -18.42 -4.22 3.09
CA CYS A 33 -17.86 -5.01 4.18
C CYS A 33 -18.37 -4.50 5.53
N GLN A 34 -18.58 -5.44 6.46
CA GLN A 34 -19.18 -5.11 7.75
C GLN A 34 -18.10 -4.77 8.77
N HIS A 35 -18.34 -3.73 9.55
CA HIS A 35 -17.57 -3.48 10.77
C HIS A 35 -18.17 -4.31 11.89
N VAL A 36 -17.37 -5.19 12.47
CA VAL A 36 -17.81 -6.18 13.46
C VAL A 36 -17.07 -5.94 14.76
N GLU A 37 -17.84 -5.91 15.84
CA GLU A 37 -17.32 -5.96 17.20
C GLU A 37 -17.31 -7.39 17.71
N GLY A 38 -16.14 -7.89 18.08
CA GLY A 38 -15.99 -9.21 18.65
C GLY A 38 -14.53 -9.67 18.68
N PRO A 39 -14.20 -10.61 19.58
CA PRO A 39 -12.85 -11.14 19.69
C PRO A 39 -12.49 -11.88 18.40
N MET A 40 -11.46 -11.42 17.72
CA MET A 40 -10.88 -12.15 16.60
C MET A 40 -9.99 -13.29 17.14
N THR A 41 -10.16 -14.51 16.63
CA THR A 41 -9.26 -15.63 16.97
C THR A 41 -7.83 -15.24 16.61
N VAL A 42 -6.97 -15.20 17.62
CA VAL A 42 -5.54 -14.91 17.47
C VAL A 42 -4.92 -16.02 16.63
N ASN A 43 -4.53 -15.67 15.41
CA ASN A 43 -3.73 -16.53 14.56
C ASN A 43 -2.26 -16.30 14.93
N PRO A 44 -1.42 -17.34 15.10
CA PRO A 44 0.03 -17.18 15.30
C PRO A 44 0.74 -16.36 14.21
N ARG A 45 0.09 -16.14 13.06
CA ARG A 45 0.57 -15.30 11.95
C ARG A 45 0.11 -13.84 12.02
N HIS A 46 -0.73 -13.47 12.98
CA HIS A 46 -1.18 -12.10 13.17
C HIS A 46 -0.35 -11.45 14.28
N GLU A 47 0.19 -10.27 14.01
CA GLU A 47 0.80 -9.43 15.04
C GLU A 47 -0.32 -8.70 15.81
N GLY A 48 -0.36 -8.83 17.13
CA GLY A 48 -1.31 -8.11 17.99
C GLY A 48 -2.13 -8.98 18.95
N SER A 49 -2.76 -8.31 19.93
CA SER A 49 -3.73 -8.92 20.86
C SER A 49 -5.10 -9.12 20.18
N SER A 50 -6.02 -9.80 20.87
CA SER A 50 -7.40 -10.03 20.43
C SER A 50 -8.05 -8.71 20.02
N ILE A 51 -8.20 -8.48 18.72
CA ILE A 51 -8.77 -7.25 18.18
C ILE A 51 -10.28 -7.28 18.46
N PHE A 52 -10.81 -6.19 19.04
CA PHE A 52 -12.24 -6.05 19.34
C PHE A 52 -13.06 -5.51 18.17
N HIS A 53 -12.46 -4.73 17.27
CA HIS A 53 -13.12 -4.20 16.09
C HIS A 53 -12.39 -4.68 14.83
N HIS A 54 -13.08 -5.36 13.94
CA HIS A 54 -12.50 -5.85 12.69
C HIS A 54 -13.46 -5.71 11.52
N ILE A 55 -12.91 -5.70 10.31
CA ILE A 55 -13.70 -5.67 9.08
C ILE A 55 -13.92 -7.10 8.62
N GLN A 56 -15.18 -7.53 8.53
CA GLN A 56 -15.55 -8.78 7.90
C GLN A 56 -15.69 -8.55 6.39
N HIS A 57 -14.69 -9.02 5.64
CA HIS A 57 -14.67 -8.89 4.18
C HIS A 57 -15.71 -9.79 3.52
N THR A 58 -16.41 -9.24 2.52
CA THR A 58 -17.26 -10.04 1.62
C THR A 58 -16.41 -10.73 0.55
N ASN A 59 -17.02 -11.66 -0.19
CA ASN A 59 -16.37 -12.33 -1.33
C ASN A 59 -16.37 -11.46 -2.61
N HIS A 60 -16.65 -10.17 -2.50
CA HIS A 60 -16.69 -9.26 -3.64
C HIS A 60 -15.28 -9.06 -4.22
N ASN A 61 -15.10 -9.34 -5.51
CA ASN A 61 -13.79 -9.33 -6.18
C ASN A 61 -13.42 -7.92 -6.68
N SER A 62 -13.35 -6.96 -5.76
CA SER A 62 -12.89 -5.60 -6.02
C SER A 62 -11.77 -5.21 -5.06
N TYR A 63 -10.70 -4.67 -5.61
CA TYR A 63 -9.46 -4.41 -4.90
C TYR A 63 -8.84 -3.09 -5.35
N LEU A 64 -8.33 -2.34 -4.38
CA LEU A 64 -7.57 -1.12 -4.59
C LEU A 64 -6.08 -1.48 -4.64
N LEU A 65 -5.42 -1.14 -5.75
CA LEU A 65 -3.98 -1.30 -5.91
C LEU A 65 -3.27 -0.06 -5.37
N ASN A 66 -2.29 -0.25 -4.49
CA ASN A 66 -1.38 0.84 -4.15
C ASN A 66 -0.65 1.26 -5.42
N ALA A 67 -0.74 2.52 -5.84
CA ALA A 67 -0.17 2.92 -7.12
C ALA A 67 1.36 3.03 -7.12
N PHE A 68 1.97 3.09 -5.93
CA PHE A 68 3.40 3.28 -5.75
C PHE A 68 3.93 2.33 -4.66
N SER A 69 5.13 1.81 -4.88
CA SER A 69 5.84 0.90 -3.96
C SER A 69 7.33 0.94 -4.26
N HIS A 70 8.18 0.90 -3.23
CA HIS A 70 9.64 0.82 -3.39
C HIS A 70 10.12 -0.55 -3.85
N HIS A 71 9.37 -1.62 -3.53
CA HIS A 71 9.77 -2.99 -3.84
C HIS A 71 9.59 -3.36 -5.32
N ALA A 72 8.57 -2.81 -5.98
CA ALA A 72 8.25 -3.12 -7.39
C ALA A 72 7.62 -1.91 -8.12
N PRO A 73 8.30 -0.77 -8.21
CA PRO A 73 7.72 0.50 -8.66
C PRO A 73 7.19 0.45 -10.10
N GLU A 74 7.85 -0.27 -11.00
CA GLU A 74 7.44 -0.36 -12.41
C GLU A 74 6.10 -1.10 -12.56
N TYR A 75 5.95 -2.25 -11.89
CA TYR A 75 4.72 -3.03 -11.93
C TYR A 75 3.55 -2.28 -11.31
N HIS A 76 3.77 -1.64 -10.16
CA HIS A 76 2.74 -0.80 -9.51
C HIS A 76 2.27 0.35 -10.42
N ARG A 77 3.21 1.01 -11.12
CA ARG A 77 2.88 2.06 -12.10
C ARG A 77 2.13 1.49 -13.30
N GLN A 78 2.58 0.38 -13.85
CA GLN A 78 1.94 -0.25 -15.01
C GLN A 78 0.50 -0.68 -14.71
N TYR A 79 0.28 -1.35 -13.57
CA TYR A 79 -1.04 -1.88 -13.21
C TYR A 79 -1.99 -0.83 -12.63
N SER A 80 -1.49 0.24 -12.01
CA SER A 80 -2.35 1.35 -11.56
C SER A 80 -2.98 2.11 -12.72
N GLY A 81 -2.42 1.96 -13.94
CA GLY A 81 -2.84 2.70 -15.12
C GLY A 81 -2.61 4.21 -15.01
N LEU A 82 -1.94 4.66 -13.95
CA LEU A 82 -1.52 6.03 -13.80
C LEU A 82 -0.41 6.32 -14.81
N ARG A 83 -0.42 7.54 -15.33
CA ARG A 83 0.68 8.09 -16.14
C ARG A 83 1.27 9.27 -15.39
N PRO A 84 2.17 9.04 -14.42
CA PRO A 84 2.84 10.13 -13.72
C PRO A 84 3.60 10.96 -14.76
N SER A 85 3.54 12.29 -14.62
CA SER A 85 4.39 13.17 -15.41
C SER A 85 5.86 12.83 -15.19
N VAL A 86 6.65 12.93 -16.25
CA VAL A 86 8.11 12.80 -16.13
C VAL A 86 8.59 14.00 -15.32
N ILE A 87 9.22 13.73 -14.18
CA ILE A 87 9.85 14.75 -13.35
C ILE A 87 11.21 15.07 -13.98
N SER A 88 11.44 16.32 -14.34
CA SER A 88 12.75 16.74 -14.87
C SER A 88 13.82 16.71 -13.77
N HIS A 89 15.08 16.60 -14.16
CA HIS A 89 16.19 16.66 -13.21
C HIS A 89 16.15 17.94 -12.36
N GLN A 90 15.83 19.08 -12.99
CA GLN A 90 15.69 20.36 -12.29
C GLN A 90 14.57 20.34 -11.26
N GLN A 91 13.40 19.79 -11.59
CA GLN A 91 12.27 19.68 -10.64
C GLN A 91 12.62 18.79 -9.46
N MET A 92 13.30 17.67 -9.71
CA MET A 92 13.77 16.79 -8.64
C MET A 92 14.80 17.48 -7.74
N MET A 93 15.74 18.24 -8.32
CA MET A 93 16.72 19.03 -7.57
C MET A 93 16.08 20.14 -6.74
N GLN A 94 15.08 20.83 -7.28
CA GLN A 94 14.32 21.84 -6.54
C GLN A 94 13.57 21.22 -5.36
N ALA A 95 12.89 20.09 -5.58
CA ALA A 95 12.17 19.38 -4.52
C ALA A 95 13.11 18.90 -3.40
N LEU A 96 14.29 18.37 -3.75
CA LEU A 96 15.30 17.95 -2.77
C LEU A 96 15.84 19.12 -1.94
N HIS A 97 16.16 20.26 -2.57
CA HIS A 97 16.59 21.45 -1.84
C HIS A 97 15.50 21.97 -0.90
N GLN A 98 14.25 22.03 -1.36
CA GLN A 98 13.12 22.46 -0.52
C GLN A 98 12.92 21.52 0.68
N GLY A 99 12.98 20.20 0.46
CA GLY A 99 12.87 19.20 1.52
C GLY A 99 13.99 19.34 2.55
N LEU A 100 15.25 19.52 2.09
CA LEU A 100 16.39 19.70 2.97
C LEU A 100 16.26 20.98 3.83
N GLN A 101 15.85 22.10 3.23
CA GLN A 101 15.63 23.35 3.96
C GLN A 101 14.56 23.20 5.04
N ARG A 102 13.45 22.52 4.72
CA ARG A 102 12.39 22.25 5.71
C ARG A 102 12.89 21.39 6.86
N TRP A 103 13.60 20.30 6.55
CA TRP A 103 14.15 19.43 7.58
C TRP A 103 15.09 20.23 8.49
N GLN A 104 16.00 21.02 7.92
CA GLN A 104 16.89 21.86 8.71
C GLN A 104 16.11 22.81 9.63
N TYR A 105 15.08 23.47 9.10
CA TYR A 105 14.23 24.37 9.88
C TYR A 105 13.51 23.65 11.03
N GLU A 106 12.88 22.50 10.78
CA GLU A 106 12.21 21.69 11.81
C GLU A 106 13.18 21.28 12.92
N LYS A 107 14.42 20.89 12.54
CA LYS A 107 15.46 20.55 13.50
C LYS A 107 15.87 21.76 14.37
N PHE A 108 15.95 22.96 13.79
CA PHE A 108 16.25 24.17 14.54
C PHE A 108 15.11 24.60 15.48
N ASP A 109 13.85 24.31 15.14
CA ASP A 109 12.68 24.62 15.97
C ASP A 109 12.62 23.72 17.21
N ASP A 110 12.91 22.41 17.04
CA ASP A 110 13.03 21.46 18.16
C ASP A 110 14.15 21.87 19.14
N ASP A 111 15.33 22.29 18.63
CA ASP A 111 16.49 22.72 19.43
C ASP A 111 16.28 24.08 20.16
N LEU A 112 15.24 24.85 19.82
CA LEU A 112 14.89 26.14 20.45
C LEU A 112 13.71 26.03 21.43
N SER A 113 13.14 24.83 21.58
CA SER A 113 11.97 24.56 22.44
C SER A 113 12.32 24.00 23.84
N ASP A 114 13.61 23.79 24.12
CA ASP A 114 14.20 23.50 25.46
C ASP A 114 14.74 24.78 26.14
#